data_AF-A0A7D5N5E3-F1
#
_entry.id   AF-A0A7D5N5E3-F1
#
_cell.length_a   1.000
_cell.length_b   1.000
_cell.length_c   1.000
_cell.angle_alpha   90.00
_cell.angle_beta   90.00
_cell.angle_gamma   90.00
#
_symmetry.space_group_name_H-M   'P 1'
#
loop_
_entity.id
_entity.type
_entity.pdbx_description
1 polymer ?
#
loop_
_entity_poly.entity_id
_entity_poly.type
_entity_poly.pdbx_seq_one_letter_code
_entity_poly.pdbx_strand_id
1 'polypeptide(L)'
;MLSFVCIVLFVLMHISGSQYAYTHHPIGIWMKEVFHLQRNGFDRFVHFNFGFLITLPLTEFTKRKLQISNQLSGLMAFLFISTLAATFELIEWIIGGVLFPETGADYVGTQGDIWDPQKTLLWRCWLHYWY
;
A
#
# COMPACT_ATOMS: atom_id res chain seq x y z
N MET A 1 5.79 14.88 17.98
CA MET A 1 4.32 14.79 17.93
C MET A 1 3.82 14.43 16.53
N LEU A 2 4.34 15.05 15.46
CA LEU A 2 3.87 14.76 14.09
C LEU A 2 4.00 13.28 13.67
N SER A 3 5.15 12.64 13.91
CA SER A 3 5.34 11.21 13.61
C SER A 3 4.34 10.29 14.30
N PHE A 4 3.95 10.61 15.54
CA PHE A 4 2.93 9.86 16.26
C PHE A 4 1.56 10.00 15.58
N VAL A 5 1.18 11.22 15.17
CA VAL A 5 -0.05 11.47 14.41
C VAL A 5 -0.04 10.70 13.08
N CYS A 6 1.08 10.70 12.34
CA CYS A 6 1.20 9.93 11.09
C CYS A 6 0.97 8.43 11.31
N ILE A 7 1.55 7.85 12.37
CA ILE A 7 1.35 6.44 12.72
C ILE A 7 -0.11 6.17 13.07
N VAL A 8 -0.72 7.01 13.93
CA VAL A 8 -2.12 6.86 14.34
C VAL A 8 -3.06 6.94 13.13
N LEU A 9 -2.86 7.92 12.25
CA LEU A 9 -3.65 8.06 11.02
C LEU A 9 -3.55 6.80 10.16
N PHE A 10 -2.33 6.29 9.95
CA PHE A 10 -2.13 5.07 9.17
C PHE A 10 -2.84 3.85 9.77
N VAL A 11 -2.75 3.68 11.10
CA VAL A 11 -3.43 2.60 11.83
C VAL A 11 -4.94 2.73 11.72
N LEU A 12 -5.50 3.94 11.86
CA LEU A 12 -6.94 4.18 11.69
C LEU A 12 -7.41 3.84 10.28
N MET A 13 -6.63 4.16 9.25
CA MET A 13 -6.93 3.76 7.88
C MET A 13 -6.96 2.25 7.71
N HIS A 14 -6.03 1.52 8.33
CA HIS A 14 -5.99 0.06 8.31
C HIS A 14 -7.18 -0.58 9.04
N ILE A 15 -7.55 -0.05 10.20
CA ILE A 15 -8.74 -0.50 10.95
C ILE A 15 -10.01 -0.27 10.14
N SER A 16 -10.12 0.91 9.51
CA SER A 16 -11.23 1.20 8.62
C SER A 16 -11.23 0.24 7.42
N GLY A 17 -10.08 0.00 6.81
CA GLY A 17 -9.94 -0.95 5.70
C GLY A 17 -10.37 -2.36 6.05
N SER A 18 -9.92 -2.89 7.19
CA SER A 18 -10.25 -4.25 7.62
C SER A 18 -11.73 -4.42 7.93
N GLN A 19 -12.40 -3.38 8.46
CA GLN A 19 -13.85 -3.41 8.70
C GLN A 19 -14.66 -3.62 7.42
N TYR A 20 -14.16 -3.15 6.27
CA TYR A 20 -14.83 -3.25 4.97
C TYR A 20 -14.13 -4.24 4.01
N ALA A 21 -13.25 -5.10 4.52
CA ALA A 21 -12.43 -6.03 3.74
C ALA A 21 -11.65 -5.37 2.57
N TYR A 22 -11.39 -4.05 2.65
CA TYR A 22 -10.83 -3.18 1.60
C TYR A 22 -11.65 -3.08 0.30
N THR A 23 -12.28 -4.16 -0.16
CA THR A 23 -13.04 -4.23 -1.42
C THR A 23 -14.36 -3.46 -1.39
N HIS A 24 -14.94 -3.28 -0.20
CA HIS A 24 -16.24 -2.63 0.00
C HIS A 24 -16.14 -1.28 0.71
N HIS A 25 -14.95 -0.70 0.81
CA HIS A 25 -14.75 0.53 1.57
C HIS A 25 -15.46 1.72 0.89
N PRO A 26 -16.25 2.54 1.61
CA PRO A 26 -17.03 3.65 1.02
C PRO A 26 -16.17 4.64 0.21
N ILE A 27 -14.98 4.99 0.71
CA ILE A 27 -14.04 5.85 -0.02
C ILE A 27 -13.60 5.22 -1.35
N GLY A 28 -13.35 3.91 -1.37
CA GLY A 28 -12.95 3.20 -2.59
C GLY A 28 -14.06 3.18 -3.64
N ILE A 29 -15.30 2.96 -3.21
CA ILE A 29 -16.49 3.00 -4.07
C ILE A 29 -16.70 4.42 -4.61
N TRP A 30 -16.65 5.43 -3.74
CA TRP A 30 -16.77 6.84 -4.13
C TRP A 30 -15.70 7.24 -5.16
N MET A 31 -14.43 6.86 -4.94
CA MET A 31 -13.36 7.09 -5.91
C MET A 31 -13.63 6.40 -7.24
N LYS A 32 -14.13 5.16 -7.20
CA LYS A 32 -14.49 4.40 -8.40
C LYS A 32 -15.55 5.14 -9.22
N GLU A 33 -16.60 5.64 -8.58
CA GLU A 33 -17.70 6.35 -9.23
C GLU A 33 -17.28 7.69 -9.82
N VAL A 34 -16.55 8.52 -9.03
CA VAL A 34 -16.13 9.87 -9.43
C VAL A 34 -15.12 9.84 -10.58
N PHE A 35 -14.18 8.88 -10.55
CA PHE A 35 -13.13 8.77 -11.56
C PHE A 35 -13.46 7.73 -12.65
N HIS A 36 -14.66 7.16 -12.65
CA HIS A 36 -15.10 6.11 -13.59
C HIS A 36 -14.12 4.93 -13.70
N LEU A 37 -13.57 4.50 -12.57
CA LEU A 37 -12.60 3.40 -12.51
C LEU A 37 -13.30 2.04 -12.63
N GLN A 38 -12.57 1.04 -13.12
CA GLN A 38 -13.09 -0.34 -13.22
C GLN A 38 -13.25 -1.00 -11.85
N ARG A 39 -12.33 -0.73 -10.92
CA ARG A 39 -12.30 -1.32 -9.57
C ARG A 39 -12.25 -0.26 -8.47
N ASN A 40 -12.63 -0.67 -7.24
CA ASN A 40 -12.37 0.13 -6.06
C ASN A 40 -10.85 0.17 -5.84
N GLY A 41 -10.32 1.35 -5.50
CA GLY A 41 -8.90 1.60 -5.31
C GLY A 41 -8.51 1.92 -3.87
N PHE A 42 -9.30 1.52 -2.88
CA PHE A 42 -9.02 1.83 -1.47
C PHE A 42 -7.72 1.17 -0.98
N ASP A 43 -7.44 -0.05 -1.41
CA ASP A 43 -6.14 -0.72 -1.26
C ASP A 43 -5.00 0.20 -1.72
N ARG A 44 -5.07 0.73 -2.94
CA ARG A 44 -4.04 1.61 -3.51
C ARG A 44 -3.91 2.92 -2.74
N PHE A 45 -5.03 3.44 -2.23
CA PHE A 45 -5.05 4.64 -1.40
C PHE A 45 -4.32 4.41 -0.06
N VAL A 46 -4.55 3.26 0.58
CA VAL A 46 -3.86 2.90 1.82
C VAL A 46 -2.37 2.63 1.57
N HIS A 47 -2.00 1.95 0.48
CA HIS A 47 -0.60 1.72 0.10
C HIS A 47 0.17 3.02 -0.15
N PHE A 48 -0.47 4.01 -0.78
CA PHE A 48 0.13 5.33 -0.92
C PHE A 48 0.41 5.99 0.43
N ASN A 49 -0.60 5.97 1.31
CA ASN A 49 -0.50 6.58 2.63
C ASN A 49 0.46 5.82 3.55
N PHE A 50 0.68 4.52 3.35
CA PHE A 50 1.76 3.78 3.99
C PHE A 50 3.10 4.46 3.69
N GLY A 51 3.44 4.65 2.42
CA GLY A 51 4.68 5.33 2.06
C GLY A 51 4.74 6.76 2.59
N PHE A 52 3.68 7.55 2.37
CA PHE A 52 3.64 8.95 2.75
C PHE A 52 3.72 9.17 4.28
N LEU A 53 2.89 8.46 5.06
CA LEU A 53 2.79 8.65 6.51
C LEU A 53 3.93 7.99 7.26
N ILE A 54 4.48 6.86 6.79
CA ILE A 54 5.56 6.14 7.49
C ILE A 54 6.94 6.71 7.18
N THR A 55 7.11 7.44 6.07
CA THR A 55 8.40 8.07 5.72
C THR A 55 8.93 8.96 6.84
N LEU A 56 8.09 9.82 7.42
CA LEU A 56 8.52 10.74 8.47
C LEU A 56 8.95 10.02 9.77
N PRO A 57 8.12 9.15 10.40
CA PRO A 57 8.52 8.35 11.55
C PRO A 57 9.82 7.58 11.32
N LEU A 58 9.99 6.97 10.14
CA LEU A 58 11.15 6.14 9.83
C LEU A 58 12.40 6.98 9.59
N THR A 59 12.27 8.15 8.96
CA THR A 59 13.35 9.13 8.81
C THR A 59 13.80 9.65 10.18
N GLU A 60 12.88 9.98 11.08
CA GLU A 60 13.22 10.41 12.43
C GLU A 60 13.89 9.30 13.24
N PHE A 61 13.40 8.07 13.13
CA PHE A 61 13.95 6.90 13.81
C PHE A 61 15.38 6.62 13.36
N THR A 62 15.61 6.52 12.04
CA THR A 62 16.93 6.22 11.47
C THR A 62 17.93 7.34 11.79
N LYS A 63 17.52 8.61 11.69
CA LYS A 63 18.35 9.74 12.11
C LYS A 63 18.78 9.65 13.58
N ARG A 64 17.85 9.32 14.48
CA ARG A 64 18.14 9.24 15.93
C ARG A 64 18.98 8.02 16.29
N LYS A 65 18.78 6.89 15.63
CA LYS A 65 19.45 5.62 15.96
C LYS A 65 20.78 5.43 15.26
N LEU A 66 20.88 5.86 14.01
CA LEU A 66 22.07 5.69 13.17
C LEU A 66 22.92 6.97 13.07
N GLN A 67 22.40 8.11 13.56
CA GLN A 67 23.10 9.41 13.55
C GLN A 67 23.57 9.87 12.16
N ILE A 68 22.84 9.47 11.13
CA ILE A 68 23.12 9.79 9.72
C ILE A 68 22.47 11.11 9.29
N SER A 69 22.88 11.62 8.11
CA SER A 69 22.31 12.84 7.53
C SER A 69 20.81 12.71 7.24
N ASN A 70 20.11 13.84 7.13
CA ASN A 70 18.69 13.86 6.76
C ASN A 70 18.46 13.20 5.40
N GLN A 71 19.34 13.45 4.43
CA GLN A 71 19.25 12.90 3.08
C GLN A 71 19.38 11.38 3.10
N LEU A 72 20.36 10.85 3.83
CA LEU A 72 20.55 9.40 3.93
C LEU A 72 19.42 8.74 4.72
N SER A 73 18.91 9.40 5.77
CA SER A 73 17.74 8.92 6.53
C SER A 73 16.50 8.81 5.66
N GLY A 74 16.25 9.83 4.82
CA GLY A 74 15.13 9.82 3.87
C GLY A 74 15.27 8.73 2.81
N LEU A 75 16.48 8.54 2.27
CA LEU A 75 16.77 7.46 1.33
C LEU A 75 16.55 6.08 1.97
N MET A 76 17.05 5.87 3.19
CA MET A 76 16.83 4.60 3.91
C MET A 76 15.36 4.34 4.18
N ALA A 77 14.60 5.37 4.55
CA ALA A 77 13.16 5.26 4.75
C ALA A 77 12.44 4.85 3.46
N PHE A 78 12.77 5.50 2.34
CA PHE A 78 12.22 5.17 1.03
C PHE A 78 12.54 3.72 0.62
N LEU A 79 13.79 3.30 0.75
CA LEU A 79 14.22 1.94 0.40
C LEU A 79 13.51 0.90 1.27
N PHE A 80 13.46 1.11 2.59
CA PHE A 80 12.82 0.19 3.52
C PHE A 80 11.31 0.03 3.22
N ILE A 81 10.60 1.15 3.03
CA ILE A 81 9.17 1.14 2.70
C ILE A 81 8.93 0.42 1.37
N SER A 82 9.74 0.71 0.35
CA SER A 82 9.60 0.12 -0.99
C SER A 82 9.87 -1.39 -0.95
N THR A 83 10.92 -1.81 -0.26
CA THR A 83 11.25 -3.23 -0.07
C THR A 83 10.15 -3.96 0.69
N LEU A 84 9.64 -3.37 1.78
CA LEU A 84 8.59 -3.99 2.58
C LEU A 84 7.28 -4.12 1.79
N ALA A 85 6.89 -3.08 1.04
CA ALA A 85 5.71 -3.12 0.18
C ALA A 85 5.85 -4.19 -0.91
N ALA A 86 6.96 -4.21 -1.64
CA ALA A 86 7.21 -5.23 -2.67
C ALA A 86 7.25 -6.66 -2.10
N THR A 87 7.81 -6.83 -0.91
CA THR A 87 7.86 -8.14 -0.23
C THR A 87 6.47 -8.60 0.18
N PHE A 88 5.64 -7.71 0.71
CA PHE A 88 4.27 -8.02 1.10
C PHE A 88 3.42 -8.48 -0.10
N GLU A 89 3.47 -7.74 -1.21
CA GLU A 89 2.76 -8.08 -2.45
C GLU A 89 3.21 -9.41 -3.03
N LEU A 90 4.53 -9.68 -3.00
CA LEU A 90 5.06 -10.96 -3.44
C LEU A 90 4.55 -12.12 -2.58
N ILE A 91 4.48 -11.92 -1.26
CA ILE A 91 3.94 -12.92 -0.32
C ILE A 91 2.44 -13.13 -0.58
N GLU A 92 1.65 -12.07 -0.74
CA GLU A 92 0.22 -12.20 -1.04
C GLU A 92 -0.03 -12.90 -2.36
N TRP A 93 0.75 -12.61 -3.39
CA TRP A 93 0.67 -13.29 -4.68
C TRP A 93 0.99 -14.79 -4.55
N ILE A 94 2.06 -15.14 -3.85
CA ILE A 94 2.45 -16.55 -3.63
C ILE A 94 1.37 -17.27 -2.81
N ILE A 95 0.90 -16.67 -1.72
CA ILE A 95 -0.12 -17.27 -0.86
C ILE A 95 -1.44 -17.44 -1.61
N GLY A 96 -1.90 -16.39 -2.30
CA GLY A 96 -3.13 -16.43 -3.08
C GLY A 96 -3.07 -17.46 -4.20
N GLY A 97 -1.94 -17.58 -4.89
CA GLY A 97 -1.76 -18.54 -5.99
C GLY A 97 -1.56 -19.99 -5.54
N VAL A 98 -0.88 -20.22 -4.42
CA VAL A 98 -0.49 -21.58 -3.97
C VAL A 98 -1.48 -22.16 -2.95
N LEU A 99 -1.91 -21.37 -1.96
CA LEU A 99 -2.71 -21.86 -0.84
C LEU A 99 -4.22 -21.73 -1.09
N PHE A 100 -4.62 -20.82 -1.98
CA PHE A 100 -6.04 -20.54 -2.26
C PHE A 100 -6.34 -20.51 -3.76
N PRO A 101 -6.09 -21.58 -4.53
CA PRO A 101 -6.24 -21.56 -5.99
C PRO A 101 -7.66 -21.20 -6.48
N GLU A 102 -8.71 -21.49 -5.70
CA GLU A 102 -10.10 -21.15 -6.07
C GLU A 102 -10.60 -19.82 -5.49
N THR A 103 -10.08 -19.38 -4.34
CA THR A 103 -10.52 -18.15 -3.63
C THR A 103 -9.42 -17.08 -3.57
N GLY A 104 -8.29 -17.30 -4.24
CA GLY A 104 -7.10 -16.47 -4.18
C GLY A 104 -7.32 -15.09 -4.79
N ALA A 105 -8.21 -15.00 -5.79
CA ALA A 105 -8.61 -13.73 -6.39
C ALA A 105 -9.31 -12.80 -5.37
N ASP A 106 -10.09 -13.37 -4.46
CA ASP A 106 -10.77 -12.65 -3.37
C ASP A 106 -9.82 -12.35 -2.22
N TYR A 107 -8.93 -13.29 -1.89
CA TYR A 107 -7.88 -13.10 -0.88
C TYR A 107 -6.95 -11.95 -1.24
N VAL A 108 -6.48 -11.90 -2.50
CA VAL A 108 -5.61 -10.83 -3.03
C VAL A 108 -6.41 -9.56 -3.36
N GLY A 109 -7.75 -9.63 -3.42
CA GLY A 109 -8.58 -8.46 -3.71
C GLY A 109 -8.45 -7.95 -5.15
N THR A 110 -8.14 -8.84 -6.10
CA THR A 110 -7.87 -8.53 -7.51
C THR A 110 -9.02 -7.83 -8.23
N GLN A 111 -10.26 -8.01 -7.77
CA GLN A 111 -11.47 -7.40 -8.35
C GLN A 111 -11.58 -7.60 -9.88
N GLY A 112 -11.10 -8.74 -10.38
CA GLY A 112 -11.06 -9.09 -11.80
C GLY A 112 -9.78 -8.70 -12.55
N ASP A 113 -8.82 -8.02 -11.91
CA ASP A 113 -7.50 -7.73 -12.49
C ASP A 113 -6.47 -8.79 -12.06
N ILE A 114 -6.28 -9.82 -12.91
CA ILE A 114 -5.35 -10.93 -12.64
C ILE A 114 -3.89 -10.46 -12.55
N TRP A 115 -3.57 -9.33 -13.19
CA TRP A 115 -2.22 -8.77 -13.20
C TRP A 115 -1.98 -7.75 -12.10
N ASP A 116 -2.93 -7.55 -11.19
CA ASP A 116 -2.81 -6.55 -10.10
C ASP A 116 -1.52 -6.73 -9.28
N PRO A 117 -1.11 -7.95 -8.89
CA PRO A 117 0.11 -8.13 -8.11
C PRO A 117 1.38 -7.76 -8.89
N GLN A 118 1.46 -8.10 -10.18
CA GLN A 118 2.61 -7.69 -11.01
C GLN A 118 2.60 -6.19 -11.28
N LYS A 119 1.43 -5.57 -11.48
CA LYS A 119 1.29 -4.11 -11.64
C LYS A 119 1.74 -3.38 -10.38
N THR A 120 1.47 -3.92 -9.18
CA THR A 120 1.95 -3.35 -7.92
C THR A 120 3.47 -3.47 -7.75
N LEU A 121 4.07 -4.60 -8.15
CA LEU A 121 5.53 -4.80 -8.15
C LEU A 121 6.26 -3.92 -9.17
N LEU A 122 5.66 -3.66 -10.33
CA LEU A 122 6.32 -2.97 -11.45
C LEU A 122 6.22 -1.44 -11.41
N TRP A 123 5.10 -0.81 -11.03
CA TRP A 123 4.99 0.66 -11.12
C TRP A 123 4.10 1.32 -10.05
N ARG A 124 4.78 1.98 -9.11
CA ARG A 124 4.37 3.30 -8.57
C ARG A 124 5.35 4.40 -8.96
N CYS A 125 5.91 4.31 -10.16
CA CYS A 125 6.35 5.47 -10.91
C CYS A 125 5.24 5.83 -11.94
N TRP A 126 5.36 6.97 -12.58
CA TRP A 126 4.32 7.68 -13.33
C TRP A 126 3.44 6.93 -14.36
N LEU A 127 2.17 7.35 -14.41
CA LEU A 127 1.26 7.43 -15.59
C LEU A 127 1.70 6.68 -16.86
N HIS A 128 1.12 5.50 -17.12
CA HIS A 128 0.64 5.14 -18.47
C HIS A 128 -0.21 3.85 -18.50
N TYR A 129 -1.43 4.02 -19.02
CA TYR A 129 -2.17 3.12 -19.92
C TYR A 129 -2.74 1.79 -19.39
N TRP A 130 -4.05 1.84 -19.14
CA TRP A 130 -5.09 0.97 -19.68
C TRP A 130 -4.60 -0.21 -20.53
N TYR A 131 -4.80 -1.44 -20.05
CA TYR A 131 -5.76 -2.43 -20.56
C TYR A 131 -6.17 -3.36 -19.39
#